data_AF-A0A3D4B987-F1
#
_entry.id   AF-A0A3D4B987-F1
#
_cell.length_a   1.000
_cell.length_b   1.000
_cell.length_c   1.000
_cell.angle_alpha   90.00
_cell.angle_beta   90.00
_cell.angle_gamma   90.00
#
_symmetry.space_group_name_H-M   'P 1'
#
loop_
_entity.id
_entity.type
_entity.pdbx_description
1 polymer ?
#
loop_
_entity_poly.entity_id
_entity_poly.type
_entity_poly.pdbx_seq_one_letter_code
_entity_poly.pdbx_strand_id
1 'polypeptide(L)'
;MAVRLPGAYTTSTLHLRSFVRIFIETEATIFSSKDVSTYDEKALLYGVDLEHITIEGPGVINGQAEYEWGLSDHDDRYIIGNSRRMEALGKPLMRSFPTENSIGNLLLLKRCKDVWVRDVSFIDSPSWTIVPEDAGTFINGFGDLFRTDYGLVHKVLCICLIVGMIDRILHNFKI
;
A
#
# COMPACT_ATOMS: atom_id res chain seq x y z
N MET A 1 -6.26 -18.68 13.74
CA MET A 1 -5.20 -19.55 13.16
C MET A 1 -4.00 -18.67 12.81
N ALA A 2 -2.77 -19.12 13.04
CA ALA A 2 -1.55 -18.36 12.73
C ALA A 2 -0.74 -19.06 11.62
N VAL A 3 -0.38 -18.33 10.56
CA VAL A 3 0.47 -18.80 9.46
C VAL A 3 1.82 -18.10 9.56
N ARG A 4 2.92 -18.86 9.49
CA ARG A 4 4.30 -18.37 9.58
C ARG A 4 5.03 -18.69 8.28
N LEU A 5 5.62 -17.68 7.65
CA LEU A 5 6.21 -17.79 6.31
C LEU A 5 7.72 -17.52 6.36
N PRO A 6 8.59 -18.54 6.22
CA PRO A 6 10.04 -18.36 6.05
C PRO A 6 10.48 -18.34 4.58
N GLY A 7 11.31 -17.37 4.17
CA GLY A 7 11.89 -17.31 2.83
C GLY A 7 11.03 -16.60 1.78
N ALA A 8 11.26 -16.90 0.50
CA ALA A 8 10.68 -16.18 -0.62
C ALA A 8 9.48 -16.93 -1.24
N TYR A 9 8.34 -16.26 -1.34
CA TYR A 9 7.11 -16.81 -1.91
C TYR A 9 6.53 -15.88 -2.95
N THR A 10 6.30 -16.36 -4.17
CA THR A 10 5.56 -15.60 -5.19
C THR A 10 4.15 -16.12 -5.28
N THR A 11 3.18 -15.22 -5.23
CA THR A 11 1.76 -15.59 -5.29
C THR A 11 0.93 -14.48 -5.91
N SER A 12 -0.26 -14.82 -6.37
CA SER A 12 -1.28 -13.87 -6.81
C SER A 12 -2.20 -13.55 -5.62
N THR A 13 -3.51 -13.46 -5.84
CA THR A 13 -4.47 -13.11 -4.78
C THR A 13 -4.52 -14.16 -3.67
N LEU A 14 -4.18 -13.74 -2.46
CA LEU A 14 -4.45 -14.47 -1.22
C LEU A 14 -5.72 -13.91 -0.58
N HIS A 15 -6.77 -14.73 -0.59
CA HIS A 15 -8.03 -14.43 0.08
C HIS A 15 -7.90 -14.66 1.59
N LEU A 16 -7.99 -13.58 2.34
CA LEU A 16 -8.00 -13.59 3.79
C LEU A 16 -9.33 -14.15 4.31
N ARG A 17 -9.32 -14.55 5.58
CA ARG A 17 -10.52 -14.98 6.31
C ARG A 17 -10.54 -14.30 7.68
N SER A 18 -11.71 -14.27 8.33
CA SER A 18 -11.80 -13.77 9.71
C SER A 18 -10.97 -14.63 10.67
N PHE A 19 -10.48 -14.02 11.75
CA PHE A 19 -9.71 -14.70 12.82
C PHE A 19 -8.40 -15.35 12.35
N VAL A 20 -7.77 -14.74 11.35
CA VAL A 20 -6.45 -15.16 10.85
C VAL A 20 -5.36 -14.18 11.28
N ARG A 21 -4.20 -14.76 11.61
CA ARG A 21 -2.96 -14.05 11.83
C ARG A 21 -1.94 -14.53 10.81
N ILE A 22 -1.38 -13.60 10.03
CA ILE A 22 -0.26 -13.83 9.12
C ILE A 22 0.97 -13.23 9.77
N PHE A 23 1.96 -14.07 10.06
CA PHE A 23 3.26 -13.67 10.59
C PHE A 23 4.33 -13.87 9.51
N ILE A 24 4.86 -12.77 8.99
CA ILE A 24 5.92 -12.77 7.98
C ILE A 24 7.26 -12.68 8.72
N GLU A 25 8.06 -13.74 8.62
CA GLU A 25 9.30 -13.84 9.39
C GLU A 25 10.38 -12.89 8.90
N THR A 26 11.41 -12.72 9.74
CA THR A 26 12.65 -12.03 9.36
C THR A 26 13.21 -12.68 8.09
N GLU A 27 13.64 -11.85 7.14
CA GLU A 27 14.14 -12.26 5.81
C GLU A 27 13.12 -12.94 4.90
N ALA A 28 11.87 -13.14 5.34
CA ALA A 28 10.84 -13.64 4.46
C ALA A 28 10.30 -12.53 3.57
N THR A 29 10.04 -12.88 2.31
CA THR A 29 9.50 -11.96 1.30
C THR A 29 8.35 -12.63 0.56
N ILE A 30 7.19 -11.97 0.55
CA ILE A 30 6.05 -12.33 -0.30
C ILE A 30 6.07 -11.41 -1.52
N PHE A 31 6.24 -11.98 -2.70
CA PHE A 31 6.23 -11.29 -3.98
C PHE A 31 4.86 -11.37 -4.64
N SER A 32 4.34 -10.21 -5.08
CA SER A 32 3.16 -10.14 -5.93
C SER A 32 3.50 -10.64 -7.33
N SER A 33 2.84 -11.68 -7.81
CA SER A 33 3.02 -12.23 -9.15
C SER A 33 2.87 -11.15 -10.24
N LYS A 34 3.70 -11.22 -11.28
CA LYS A 34 3.57 -10.35 -12.47
C LYS A 34 2.58 -10.88 -13.51
N ASP A 35 2.02 -12.08 -13.31
CA ASP A 35 1.05 -12.64 -14.23
C ASP A 35 -0.37 -12.23 -13.84
N VAL A 36 -0.91 -11.21 -14.53
CA VAL A 36 -2.26 -10.68 -14.30
C VAL A 36 -3.36 -11.74 -14.44
N SER A 37 -3.15 -12.77 -15.27
CA SER A 37 -4.15 -13.81 -15.52
C SER A 37 -4.39 -14.70 -14.30
N THR A 38 -3.47 -14.67 -13.33
CA THR A 38 -3.56 -15.45 -12.08
C THR A 38 -4.26 -14.71 -10.94
N TYR A 39 -4.68 -13.47 -11.16
CA TYR A 39 -5.43 -12.67 -10.20
C TYR A 39 -6.92 -12.74 -10.51
N ASP A 40 -7.71 -13.16 -9.53
CA ASP A 40 -9.17 -13.00 -9.57
C ASP A 40 -9.59 -11.60 -9.07
N GLU A 41 -8.83 -11.06 -8.13
CA GLU A 41 -8.91 -9.68 -7.67
C GLU A 41 -7.54 -9.02 -7.85
N LYS A 42 -7.49 -7.76 -8.31
CA LYS A 42 -6.23 -7.04 -8.53
C LYS A 42 -5.58 -6.57 -7.22
N ALA A 43 -5.38 -7.49 -6.28
CA ALA A 43 -4.69 -7.27 -5.02
C ALA A 43 -3.97 -8.54 -4.55
N LEU A 44 -2.79 -8.40 -3.94
CA LEU A 44 -2.04 -9.52 -3.36
C LEU A 44 -2.74 -10.09 -2.12
N LEU A 45 -3.11 -9.24 -1.16
CA LEU A 45 -3.91 -9.64 0.00
C LEU A 45 -5.30 -9.03 -0.14
N TYR A 46 -6.33 -9.87 -0.16
CA TYR A 46 -7.71 -9.45 -0.39
C TYR A 46 -8.66 -9.94 0.69
N GLY A 47 -9.62 -9.12 1.09
CA GLY A 47 -10.65 -9.51 2.03
C GLY A 47 -11.91 -8.65 1.94
N VAL A 48 -13.07 -9.28 2.13
CA VAL A 48 -14.39 -8.64 2.11
C VAL A 48 -15.22 -9.15 3.28
N ASP A 49 -15.86 -8.24 4.03
CA ASP A 49 -16.74 -8.56 5.15
C ASP A 49 -16.07 -9.44 6.23
N LEU A 50 -14.81 -9.12 6.56
CA LEU A 50 -13.99 -9.89 7.50
C LEU A 50 -13.81 -9.19 8.85
N GLU A 51 -13.48 -9.97 9.89
CA GLU A 51 -13.15 -9.44 11.21
C GLU A 51 -11.94 -10.11 11.85
N HIS A 52 -11.25 -9.39 12.74
CA HIS A 52 -10.12 -9.90 13.52
C HIS A 52 -9.00 -10.49 12.65
N ILE A 53 -8.44 -9.63 11.80
CA ILE A 53 -7.28 -9.95 10.95
C ILE A 53 -6.04 -9.32 11.54
N THR A 54 -4.95 -10.07 11.58
CA THR A 54 -3.62 -9.53 11.92
C THR A 54 -2.62 -9.90 10.85
N ILE A 55 -1.93 -8.91 10.29
CA ILE A 55 -0.79 -9.05 9.40
C ILE A 55 0.40 -8.43 10.10
N GLU A 56 1.41 -9.23 10.42
CA GLU A 56 2.53 -8.73 11.21
C GLU A 56 3.84 -9.45 10.94
N GLY A 57 4.91 -8.92 11.52
CA GLY A 57 6.22 -9.56 11.56
C GLY A 57 7.23 -8.87 10.63
N PRO A 58 8.53 -9.02 10.91
CA PRO A 58 9.62 -8.21 10.36
C PRO A 58 9.96 -8.47 8.89
N GLY A 59 9.18 -9.29 8.19
CA GLY A 59 9.40 -9.59 6.78
C GLY A 59 8.84 -8.53 5.82
N VAL A 60 8.82 -8.90 4.55
CA VAL A 60 8.55 -7.98 3.43
C VAL A 60 7.40 -8.50 2.56
N ILE A 61 6.53 -7.59 2.14
CA ILE A 61 5.58 -7.76 1.04
C ILE A 61 6.05 -6.86 -0.09
N ASN A 62 6.46 -7.46 -1.20
CA ASN A 62 7.05 -6.79 -2.36
C ASN A 62 6.10 -6.88 -3.58
N GLY A 63 5.66 -5.74 -4.09
CA GLY A 63 4.78 -5.67 -5.25
C GLY A 63 5.44 -5.81 -6.62
N GLN A 64 6.78 -5.81 -6.65
CA GLN A 64 7.61 -5.90 -7.85
C GLN A 64 7.30 -4.84 -8.91
N ALA A 65 6.77 -3.68 -8.48
CA ALA A 65 6.47 -2.58 -9.37
C ALA A 65 7.75 -1.93 -9.89
N GLU A 66 7.72 -1.60 -11.17
CA GLU A 66 8.73 -0.77 -11.82
C GLU A 66 8.13 0.60 -12.08
N TYR A 67 8.96 1.65 -12.11
CA TYR A 67 8.47 3.02 -12.27
C TYR A 67 9.20 3.77 -13.36
N GLU A 68 8.45 4.59 -14.07
CA GLU A 68 8.93 5.54 -15.06
C GLU A 68 8.70 6.98 -14.59
N TRP A 69 9.65 7.85 -14.88
CA TRP A 69 9.54 9.27 -14.55
C TRP A 69 8.84 10.01 -15.70
N GLY A 70 7.69 10.61 -15.42
CA GLY A 70 6.86 11.23 -16.44
C GLY A 70 6.18 12.51 -15.97
N LEU A 71 5.62 13.25 -16.93
CA LEU A 71 4.76 14.39 -16.63
C LEU A 71 3.41 13.88 -16.13
N SER A 72 2.91 14.43 -15.03
CA SER A 72 1.53 14.22 -14.61
C SER A 72 0.61 15.16 -15.38
N ASP A 73 0.00 14.63 -16.44
CA ASP A 73 -0.88 15.34 -17.37
C ASP A 73 -2.37 15.05 -17.16
N HIS A 74 -2.72 14.35 -16.07
CA HIS A 74 -4.10 14.01 -15.71
C HIS A 74 -4.51 14.57 -14.35
N ASP A 75 -5.81 14.83 -14.24
CA ASP A 75 -6.46 15.31 -13.02
C ASP A 75 -6.63 14.18 -12.00
N ASP A 76 -5.67 14.07 -11.09
CA ASP A 76 -5.79 13.24 -9.90
C ASP A 76 -6.41 14.04 -8.75
N ARG A 77 -7.71 13.79 -8.50
CA ARG A 77 -8.51 14.48 -7.48
C ARG A 77 -7.92 14.42 -6.07
N TYR A 78 -7.08 13.43 -5.77
CA TYR A 78 -6.49 13.25 -4.45
C TYR A 78 -5.27 14.15 -4.22
N ILE A 79 -4.62 14.59 -5.30
CA ILE A 79 -3.42 15.45 -5.24
C ILE A 79 -3.62 16.80 -5.93
N ILE A 80 -4.82 17.08 -6.46
CA ILE A 80 -5.12 18.28 -7.24
C ILE A 80 -4.73 19.58 -6.52
N GLY A 81 -4.87 19.64 -5.20
CA GLY A 81 -4.44 20.80 -4.42
C GLY A 81 -2.93 21.06 -4.48
N ASN A 82 -2.13 19.99 -4.44
CA ASN A 82 -0.68 20.07 -4.59
C ASN A 82 -0.29 20.38 -6.04
N SER A 83 -0.96 19.75 -7.01
CA SER A 83 -0.72 20.02 -8.44
C SER A 83 -0.94 21.49 -8.76
N ARG A 84 -2.08 22.07 -8.32
CA ARG A 84 -2.38 23.49 -8.52
C ARG A 84 -1.37 24.42 -7.85
N ARG A 85 -0.84 24.05 -6.67
CA ARG A 85 0.23 24.82 -6.01
C ARG A 85 1.52 24.79 -6.83
N MET A 86 1.90 23.64 -7.37
CA MET A 86 3.10 23.51 -8.20
C MET A 86 2.97 24.26 -9.52
N GLU A 87 1.81 24.20 -10.15
CA GLU A 87 1.48 24.99 -11.35
C GLU A 87 1.58 26.50 -11.07
N ALA A 88 1.01 26.96 -9.95
CA ALA A 88 1.09 28.37 -9.54
C ALA A 88 2.54 28.84 -9.31
N LEU A 89 3.45 27.92 -8.96
CA LEU A 89 4.88 28.18 -8.82
C LEU A 89 5.67 28.02 -10.12
N GLY A 90 5.00 27.71 -11.24
CA GLY A 90 5.64 27.45 -12.54
C GLY A 90 6.56 26.22 -12.52
N LYS A 91 6.32 25.27 -11.62
CA LYS A 91 7.12 24.05 -11.49
C LYS A 91 6.49 22.91 -12.30
N PRO A 92 7.30 22.05 -12.94
CA PRO A 92 6.76 20.93 -13.69
C PRO A 92 6.16 19.88 -12.76
N LEU A 93 5.03 19.30 -13.15
CA LEU A 93 4.32 18.25 -12.41
C LEU A 93 4.92 16.86 -12.67
N MET A 94 6.23 16.72 -12.56
CA MET A 94 6.90 15.44 -12.80
C MET A 94 6.69 14.49 -11.62
N ARG A 95 6.37 13.22 -11.91
CA ARG A 95 6.27 12.17 -10.90
C ARG A 95 6.58 10.78 -11.46
N SER A 96 6.83 9.84 -10.56
CA SER A 96 7.00 8.42 -10.89
C SER A 96 5.64 7.76 -11.12
N PHE A 97 5.51 7.03 -12.22
CA PHE A 97 4.34 6.24 -12.60
C PHE A 97 4.70 4.76 -12.64
N PRO A 98 3.84 3.86 -12.13
CA PRO A 98 4.05 2.43 -12.30
C PRO A 98 4.00 2.06 -13.79
N THR A 99 4.88 1.17 -14.23
CA THR A 99 4.85 0.62 -15.60
C THR A 99 3.64 -0.30 -15.79
N GLU A 100 3.31 -0.64 -17.04
CA GLU A 100 2.22 -1.58 -17.37
C GLU A 100 2.40 -2.98 -16.74
N ASN A 101 3.64 -3.35 -16.39
CA ASN A 101 4.00 -4.60 -15.74
C ASN A 101 3.73 -4.61 -14.22
N SER A 102 3.19 -3.53 -13.68
CA SER A 102 2.93 -3.35 -12.25
C SER A 102 1.44 -3.60 -11.98
N ILE A 103 1.10 -4.63 -11.18
CA ILE A 103 -0.28 -5.12 -11.05
C ILE A 103 -0.83 -4.95 -9.64
N GLY A 104 -1.94 -4.22 -9.52
CA GLY A 104 -2.84 -4.28 -8.37
C GLY A 104 -2.36 -3.61 -7.08
N ASN A 105 -3.10 -3.86 -6.00
CA ASN A 105 -2.82 -3.36 -4.66
C ASN A 105 -2.08 -4.41 -3.82
N LEU A 106 -1.39 -4.02 -2.74
CA LEU A 106 -0.78 -5.02 -1.85
C LEU A 106 -1.75 -5.53 -0.79
N LEU A 107 -2.61 -4.66 -0.27
CA LEU A 107 -3.65 -5.01 0.69
C LEU A 107 -4.95 -4.27 0.34
N LEU A 108 -5.99 -5.01 -0.05
CA LEU A 108 -7.32 -4.49 -0.36
C LEU A 108 -8.35 -5.11 0.58
N LEU A 109 -9.00 -4.28 1.39
CA LEU A 109 -9.95 -4.71 2.42
C LEU A 109 -11.25 -3.94 2.27
N LYS A 110 -12.37 -4.64 2.12
CA LYS A 110 -13.70 -4.03 1.96
C LYS A 110 -14.57 -4.39 3.15
N ARG A 111 -15.07 -3.39 3.88
CA ARG A 111 -15.94 -3.56 5.07
C ARG A 111 -15.34 -4.50 6.13
N CYS A 112 -14.05 -4.36 6.43
CA CYS A 112 -13.35 -5.26 7.36
C CYS A 112 -13.15 -4.63 8.75
N LYS A 113 -13.52 -5.32 9.82
CA LYS A 113 -13.41 -4.79 11.19
C LYS A 113 -12.19 -5.35 11.93
N ASP A 114 -11.61 -4.56 12.83
CA ASP A 114 -10.54 -5.00 13.74
C ASP A 114 -9.33 -5.59 13.01
N VAL A 115 -8.78 -4.81 12.08
CA VAL A 115 -7.61 -5.18 11.29
C VAL A 115 -6.35 -4.57 11.92
N TRP A 116 -5.30 -5.38 12.04
CA TRP A 116 -4.02 -4.97 12.60
C TRP A 116 -2.90 -5.22 11.58
N VAL A 117 -2.11 -4.19 11.26
CA VAL A 117 -0.98 -4.29 10.33
C VAL A 117 0.27 -3.70 10.97
N ARG A 118 1.18 -4.54 11.44
CA ARG A 118 2.29 -4.07 12.29
C ARG A 118 3.63 -4.71 11.97
N ASP A 119 4.69 -3.93 12.06
CA ASP A 119 6.07 -4.42 12.01
C ASP A 119 6.46 -5.13 10.70
N VAL A 120 5.63 -5.00 9.64
CA VAL A 120 5.80 -5.59 8.30
C VAL A 120 6.09 -4.51 7.27
N SER A 121 7.01 -4.78 6.34
CA SER A 121 7.37 -3.84 5.28
C SER A 121 6.58 -4.07 4.00
N PHE A 122 6.00 -3.00 3.44
CA PHE A 122 5.41 -3.01 2.10
C PHE A 122 6.27 -2.19 1.15
N ILE A 123 6.80 -2.82 0.10
CA ILE A 123 7.72 -2.19 -0.86
C ILE A 123 7.25 -2.40 -2.30
N ASP A 124 7.73 -1.56 -3.20
CA ASP A 124 7.48 -1.65 -4.65
C ASP A 124 6.00 -1.86 -5.01
N SER A 125 5.09 -1.13 -4.35
CA SER A 125 3.66 -1.28 -4.58
C SER A 125 3.21 -0.70 -5.92
N PRO A 126 2.55 -1.47 -6.80
CA PRO A 126 2.11 -1.02 -8.12
C PRO A 126 1.08 0.11 -8.09
N SER A 127 0.33 0.23 -7.00
CA SER A 127 -0.77 1.18 -6.86
C SER A 127 -0.86 1.61 -5.40
N TRP A 128 -2.07 1.91 -4.93
CA TRP A 128 -2.31 2.16 -3.52
C TRP A 128 -1.92 0.92 -2.71
N THR A 129 -0.98 1.09 -1.77
CA THR A 129 -0.41 -0.01 -0.99
C THR A 129 -1.47 -0.71 -0.14
N ILE A 130 -2.21 0.07 0.65
CA ILE A 130 -3.25 -0.42 1.56
C ILE A 130 -4.53 0.35 1.24
N VAL A 131 -5.57 -0.38 0.88
CA VAL A 131 -6.85 0.17 0.45
C VAL A 131 -7.96 -0.35 1.37
N PRO A 132 -8.30 0.41 2.41
CA PRO A 132 -9.55 0.22 3.11
C PRO A 132 -10.68 0.82 2.25
N GLU A 133 -11.51 -0.03 1.68
CA GLU A 133 -12.77 0.40 1.06
C GLU A 133 -13.92 0.32 2.08
N ASP A 134 -14.86 1.24 1.89
CA ASP A 134 -16.07 1.43 2.70
C ASP A 134 -15.84 1.91 4.13
N ALA A 135 -16.82 2.64 4.68
CA ALA A 135 -16.76 3.33 5.98
C ALA A 135 -16.62 2.40 7.20
N GLY A 136 -16.62 1.07 7.00
CA GLY A 136 -16.52 0.06 8.04
C GLY A 136 -15.11 -0.51 8.26
N THR A 137 -14.13 -0.11 7.44
CA THR A 137 -12.77 -0.68 7.54
C THR A 137 -11.90 0.07 8.54
N PHE A 138 -11.54 -0.56 9.65
CA PHE A 138 -10.72 0.04 10.72
C PHE A 138 -9.38 -0.69 10.87
N ILE A 139 -8.28 0.01 10.58
CA ILE A 139 -6.91 -0.49 10.76
C ILE A 139 -6.34 0.15 12.02
N ASN A 140 -6.18 -0.64 13.08
CA ASN A 140 -6.00 -0.16 14.45
C ASN A 140 -4.55 0.01 14.91
N GLY A 141 -3.57 -0.42 14.11
CA GLY A 141 -2.16 -0.26 14.44
C GLY A 141 -1.33 -0.22 13.18
N PHE A 142 -0.42 0.76 13.13
CA PHE A 142 0.74 0.82 12.25
C PHE A 142 1.96 0.89 13.17
N GLY A 143 2.69 -0.22 13.33
CA GLY A 143 4.00 -0.24 13.99
C GLY A 143 5.09 0.23 13.01
N ASP A 144 6.11 0.95 13.50
CA ASP A 144 7.26 1.54 12.80
C ASP A 144 7.31 1.23 11.30
N LEU A 145 6.49 1.96 10.55
CA LEU A 145 6.24 1.73 9.15
C LEU A 145 7.27 2.52 8.32
N PHE A 146 7.48 2.05 7.09
CA PHE A 146 7.99 2.77 5.93
C PHE A 146 9.48 2.69 5.64
N ARG A 147 9.83 1.67 4.87
CA ARG A 147 10.73 1.87 3.73
C ARG A 147 9.93 1.68 2.43
N THR A 148 9.01 2.61 2.14
CA THR A 148 8.55 2.77 0.76
C THR A 148 9.72 3.42 0.03
N ASP A 149 10.39 2.69 -0.86
CA ASP A 149 11.66 3.17 -1.39
C ASP A 149 11.56 4.55 -2.06
N TYR A 150 12.68 5.24 -1.91
CA TYR A 150 12.99 6.65 -2.10
C TYR A 150 12.45 7.26 -3.40
N GLY A 151 11.62 8.30 -3.25
CA GLY A 151 11.08 9.11 -4.34
C GLY A 151 10.09 10.15 -3.82
N LEU A 152 10.59 11.04 -2.96
CA LEU A 152 10.03 12.34 -2.52
C LEU A 152 8.50 12.56 -2.66
N VAL A 153 7.87 12.62 -1.48
CA VAL A 153 6.67 13.42 -1.14
C VAL A 153 5.29 12.84 -1.49
N HIS A 154 5.10 11.98 -2.51
CA HIS A 154 3.73 11.59 -2.89
C HIS A 154 3.18 10.28 -2.35
N LYS A 155 4.00 9.34 -1.87
CA LYS A 155 3.51 8.09 -1.25
C LYS A 155 3.13 8.23 0.23
N VAL A 156 3.28 9.41 0.82
CA VAL A 156 2.69 9.75 2.12
C VAL A 156 1.15 9.73 2.04
N LEU A 157 0.57 9.93 0.86
CA LEU A 157 -0.88 9.77 0.66
C LEU A 157 -1.37 8.33 0.86
N CYS A 158 -0.47 7.32 0.81
CA CYS A 158 -0.81 5.90 1.01
C CYS A 158 -1.33 5.57 2.42
N ILE A 159 -1.28 6.51 3.38
CA ILE A 159 -1.83 6.33 4.73
C ILE A 159 -2.82 7.42 5.16
N CYS A 160 -2.96 8.49 4.37
CA CYS A 160 -3.69 9.70 4.78
C CYS A 160 -5.19 9.51 5.04
N LEU A 161 -5.79 8.35 4.70
CA LEU A 161 -7.20 8.07 5.00
C LEU A 161 -7.44 7.29 6.29
N ILE A 162 -6.42 6.70 6.92
CA ILE A 162 -6.64 5.81 8.07
C ILE A 162 -6.64 6.56 9.41
N VAL A 163 -5.98 7.71 9.51
CA VAL A 163 -6.02 8.57 10.69
C VAL A 163 -5.85 9.99 10.20
N GLY A 164 -6.61 10.98 10.70
CA GLY A 164 -6.49 12.40 10.37
C GLY A 164 -5.09 12.99 10.65
N MET A 165 -4.10 12.59 9.86
CA MET A 165 -2.66 12.79 10.04
C MET A 165 -2.05 13.59 8.89
N ILE A 166 -2.90 14.12 7.99
CA ILE A 166 -2.51 15.03 6.91
C ILE A 166 -1.80 16.27 7.48
N ASP A 167 -2.30 16.84 8.59
CA ASP A 167 -1.78 18.11 9.12
C ASP A 167 -0.40 17.99 9.78
N ARG A 168 -0.03 16.82 10.35
CA ARG A 168 1.26 16.67 11.04
C ARG A 168 2.44 16.44 10.11
N ILE A 169 2.22 15.81 8.96
CA ILE A 169 3.31 15.51 8.03
C ILE A 169 3.68 16.77 7.22
N LEU A 170 2.69 17.61 6.88
CA LEU A 170 2.91 18.86 6.14
C LEU A 170 3.67 19.93 6.94
N HIS A 171 3.57 19.95 8.27
CA HIS A 171 4.32 20.91 9.11
C HIS A 171 5.83 20.65 9.19
N ASN A 172 6.28 19.41 8.96
CA ASN A 172 7.70 19.05 9.03
C ASN A 172 8.43 19.15 7.68
N PHE A 173 7.70 19.25 6.57
CA PHE A 173 8.26 19.62 5.27
C PHE A 173 8.21 21.14 5.11
N LYS A 174 9.06 21.85 5.87
CA LYS A 174 9.50 23.18 5.44
C LYS A 174 10.31 23.01 4.16
N ILE A 175 9.72 23.42 3.04
CA ILE A 175 10.46 23.78 1.82
C ILE A 175 11.04 25.17 2.05
#